data_AF-A0A6P1ZD44-F1
#
_entry.id   AF-A0A6P1ZD44-F1
#
_cell.length_a   1.000
_cell.length_b   1.000
_cell.length_c   1.000
_cell.angle_alpha   90.00
_cell.angle_beta   90.00
_cell.angle_gamma   90.00
#
_symmetry.space_group_name_H-M   'P 1'
#
loop_
_entity.id
_entity.type
_entity.pdbx_description
1 polymer ?
#
loop_
_entity_poly.entity_id
_entity_poly.type
_entity_poly.pdbx_seq_one_letter_code
_entity_poly.pdbx_strand_id
1 'polypeptide(L)'
;MATVNSEFIKELEQSGTDTGAECFNCGTCAAICPLVSDHFPRKMIRYIQIGAEDLILKHAQELWRCLHCGLCTQTCPRGANPGEVLMTLKRRVVAEWRRS
;
A
#
# COMPACT_ATOMS: atom_id res chain seq x y z
N MET A 1 -1.04 19.62 -4.36
CA MET A 1 -2.12 18.60 -4.49
C MET A 1 -1.55 17.44 -5.28
N ALA A 2 -1.82 16.20 -4.90
CA ALA A 2 -1.41 15.05 -5.70
C ALA A 2 -2.30 14.95 -6.96
N THR A 3 -1.69 14.83 -8.13
CA THR A 3 -2.38 14.52 -9.40
C THR A 3 -2.51 13.01 -9.55
N VAL A 4 -3.63 12.53 -10.08
CA VAL A 4 -3.83 11.09 -10.30
C VAL A 4 -2.91 10.60 -11.41
N ASN A 5 -2.15 9.53 -11.16
CA ASN A 5 -1.32 8.84 -12.15
C ASN A 5 -1.74 7.36 -12.26
N SER A 6 -2.43 7.00 -13.33
CA SER A 6 -2.89 5.63 -13.58
C SER A 6 -1.80 4.68 -14.09
N GLU A 7 -0.66 5.18 -14.58
CA GLU A 7 0.40 4.32 -15.09
C GLU A 7 1.17 3.63 -13.96
N PHE A 8 1.24 4.26 -12.78
CA PHE A 8 1.94 3.71 -11.62
C PHE A 8 1.42 2.32 -11.22
N ILE A 9 0.10 2.11 -11.23
CA ILE A 9 -0.46 0.79 -10.86
C ILE A 9 -0.12 -0.28 -11.89
N LYS A 10 -0.11 0.08 -13.19
CA LYS A 10 0.24 -0.83 -14.28
C LYS A 10 1.70 -1.25 -14.22
N GLU A 11 2.60 -0.33 -13.87
CA GLU A 11 4.02 -0.63 -13.64
C GLU A 11 4.21 -1.66 -12.52
N LEU A 12 3.43 -1.55 -11.44
CA LEU A 12 3.48 -2.51 -10.33
C LEU A 12 2.86 -3.87 -10.70
N GLU A 13 1.82 -3.89 -11.54
CA GLU A 13 1.20 -5.12 -12.04
C GLU A 13 2.16 -5.94 -12.91
N GLN A 14 3.00 -5.27 -13.71
CA GLN A 14 4.04 -5.93 -14.53
C GLN A 14 5.06 -6.70 -13.68
N SER A 15 5.20 -6.35 -12.40
CA SER A 15 6.07 -7.06 -11.44
C SER A 15 5.42 -8.32 -10.86
N GLY A 16 4.17 -8.64 -11.24
CA GLY A 16 3.43 -9.81 -10.76
C GLY A 16 3.00 -9.72 -9.29
N THR A 17 2.92 -8.51 -8.73
CA THR A 17 2.64 -8.27 -7.32
C THR A 17 1.25 -7.70 -7.08
N ASP A 18 0.68 -7.94 -5.90
CA ASP A 18 -0.57 -7.30 -5.48
C ASP A 18 -0.40 -5.77 -5.40
N THR A 19 -1.28 -5.05 -6.10
CA THR A 19 -1.25 -3.57 -6.22
C THR A 19 -2.38 -2.88 -5.48
N GLY A 20 -3.36 -3.64 -4.98
CA GLY A 20 -4.55 -3.10 -4.33
C GLY A 20 -5.56 -2.49 -5.31
N ALA A 21 -5.48 -2.82 -6.61
CA ALA A 21 -6.47 -2.42 -7.62
C ALA A 21 -7.92 -2.77 -7.20
N GLU A 22 -8.11 -3.94 -6.60
CA GLU A 22 -9.41 -4.43 -6.10
C GLU A 22 -9.95 -3.69 -4.86
N CYS A 23 -9.12 -2.85 -4.21
CA CYS A 23 -9.51 -2.14 -3.00
C CYS A 23 -10.54 -1.04 -3.29
N PHE A 24 -11.61 -0.99 -2.51
CA PHE A 24 -12.66 0.03 -2.60
C PHE A 24 -12.67 0.97 -1.39
N ASN A 25 -11.57 0.98 -0.63
CA ASN A 25 -11.33 1.88 0.50
C ASN A 25 -12.31 1.78 1.69
N CYS A 26 -12.90 0.61 1.96
CA CYS A 26 -13.83 0.42 3.09
C CYS A 26 -13.22 0.63 4.50
N GLY A 27 -11.92 0.43 4.65
CA GLY A 27 -11.21 0.69 5.91
C GLY A 27 -11.20 -0.42 6.97
N THR A 28 -11.75 -1.60 6.70
CA THR A 28 -11.65 -2.75 7.61
C THR A 28 -10.21 -3.04 8.03
N CYS A 29 -9.26 -2.96 7.10
CA CYS A 29 -7.85 -3.17 7.38
C CYS A 29 -7.24 -2.12 8.32
N ALA A 30 -7.72 -0.87 8.28
CA ALA A 30 -7.25 0.20 9.16
C ALA A 30 -7.84 0.06 10.58
N ALA A 31 -9.07 -0.47 10.69
CA ALA A 31 -9.70 -0.72 11.98
C ALA A 31 -9.09 -1.92 12.74
N ILE A 32 -8.62 -2.94 12.02
CA ILE A 32 -8.13 -4.20 12.63
C ILE A 32 -6.63 -4.20 12.95
N CYS A 33 -5.85 -3.31 12.34
CA CYS A 33 -4.40 -3.31 12.53
C CYS A 33 -4.08 -2.92 13.99
N PRO A 34 -3.23 -3.63 14.73
CA PRO A 34 -2.91 -3.25 16.12
C PRO A 34 -1.82 -2.17 16.22
N LEU A 35 -1.17 -1.82 15.10
CA LEU A 35 0.01 -0.94 15.06
C LEU A 35 -0.35 0.48 14.59
N VAL A 36 -1.62 0.87 14.74
CA VAL A 36 -2.23 2.02 14.06
C VAL A 36 -1.48 3.32 14.32
N SER A 37 -1.14 3.99 13.23
CA SER A 37 -1.14 5.45 13.16
C SER A 37 -1.72 5.89 11.82
N ASP A 38 -2.51 6.97 11.82
CA ASP A 38 -2.95 7.69 10.62
C ASP A 38 -3.46 6.80 9.45
N HIS A 39 -4.52 6.03 9.73
CA HIS A 39 -5.26 5.23 8.74
C HIS A 39 -4.44 4.16 8.00
N PHE A 40 -3.27 3.78 8.52
CA PHE A 40 -2.50 2.63 8.06
C PHE A 40 -3.30 1.32 8.24
N PRO A 41 -3.31 0.38 7.26
CA PRO A 41 -2.62 0.40 5.97
C PRO A 41 -3.42 1.00 4.81
N ARG A 42 -4.72 1.31 5.01
CA ARG A 42 -5.63 1.81 3.96
C ARG A 42 -5.05 3.04 3.23
N LYS A 43 -4.46 3.98 3.97
CA LYS A 43 -3.85 5.19 3.40
C LYS A 43 -2.79 4.88 2.35
N MET A 44 -1.90 3.93 2.63
CA MET A 44 -0.83 3.53 1.71
C MET A 44 -1.39 2.86 0.45
N ILE A 45 -2.40 2.00 0.60
CA ILE A 45 -3.09 1.38 -0.54
C ILE A 45 -3.75 2.46 -1.41
N ARG A 46 -4.38 3.47 -0.80
CA ARG A 46 -4.97 4.58 -1.55
C ARG A 46 -3.94 5.34 -2.37
N TYR A 47 -2.73 5.56 -1.83
CA TYR A 47 -1.68 6.24 -2.58
C TYR A 47 -1.24 5.46 -3.82
N ILE A 48 -1.20 4.13 -3.77
CA ILE A 48 -0.96 3.31 -4.97
C ILE A 48 -2.05 3.53 -6.00
N GLN A 49 -3.31 3.44 -5.60
CA GLN A 49 -4.45 3.53 -6.51
C GLN A 49 -4.54 4.85 -7.29
N ILE A 50 -4.02 5.93 -6.71
CA ILE A 50 -3.98 7.25 -7.35
C ILE A 50 -2.61 7.59 -7.92
N GLY A 51 -1.62 6.68 -7.83
CA GLY A 51 -0.26 6.91 -8.28
C GLY A 51 0.47 8.05 -7.56
N ALA A 52 0.19 8.27 -6.28
CA ALA A 52 0.82 9.32 -5.48
C ALA A 52 2.18 8.86 -4.91
N GLU A 53 3.14 8.64 -5.78
CA GLU A 53 4.47 8.12 -5.41
C GLU A 53 5.22 9.03 -4.43
N ASP A 54 5.17 10.35 -4.62
CA ASP A 54 5.78 11.31 -3.69
C ASP A 54 5.25 11.15 -2.25
N LEU A 55 3.95 10.86 -2.11
CA LEU A 55 3.34 10.63 -0.81
C LEU A 55 3.74 9.27 -0.24
N ILE A 56 3.91 8.25 -1.07
CA ILE A 56 4.43 6.95 -0.64
C ILE A 56 5.84 7.12 -0.06
N LEU A 57 6.73 7.83 -0.77
CA LEU A 57 8.11 8.07 -0.35
C LEU A 57 8.16 8.93 0.92
N LYS A 58 7.38 10.02 0.97
CA LYS A 58 7.27 10.88 2.17
C LYS A 58 6.82 10.12 3.41
N HIS A 59 5.93 9.14 3.26
CA HIS A 59 5.39 8.33 4.35
C HIS A 59 6.03 6.93 4.44
N ALA A 60 7.15 6.71 3.77
CA ALA A 60 7.77 5.39 3.62
C ALA A 60 7.99 4.68 4.96
N GLN A 61 8.42 5.40 5.99
CA GLN A 61 8.70 4.85 7.32
C GLN A 61 7.50 4.10 7.95
N GLU A 62 6.26 4.46 7.59
CA GLU A 62 5.06 3.77 8.08
C GLU A 62 5.00 2.31 7.63
N LEU A 63 5.51 2.00 6.43
CA LEU A 63 5.52 0.63 5.91
C LEU A 63 6.38 -0.31 6.78
N TRP A 64 7.43 0.22 7.43
CA TRP A 64 8.35 -0.56 8.28
C TRP A 64 7.76 -0.88 9.65
N ARG A 65 6.64 -0.24 10.02
CA ARG A 65 5.82 -0.65 11.17
C ARG A 65 5.05 -1.93 10.88
N CYS A 66 4.83 -2.30 9.62
CA CYS A 66 4.13 -3.54 9.28
C CYS A 66 4.96 -4.77 9.67
N LEU A 67 4.47 -5.50 10.68
CA LEU A 67 4.99 -6.81 11.11
C LEU A 67 4.47 -7.98 10.26
N HIS A 68 3.68 -7.71 9.23
CA HIS A 68 3.14 -8.72 8.31
C HIS A 68 2.38 -9.86 9.03
N CYS A 69 1.54 -9.51 10.03
CA CYS A 69 0.74 -10.48 10.78
C CYS A 69 -0.47 -11.06 10.03
N GLY A 70 -0.83 -10.50 8.86
CA GLY A 70 -1.89 -11.03 8.00
C GLY A 70 -3.34 -10.68 8.38
N LEU A 71 -3.60 -10.05 9.54
CA LEU A 71 -4.98 -9.71 9.97
C LEU A 71 -5.76 -8.90 8.92
N CYS A 72 -5.11 -7.91 8.32
CA CYS A 72 -5.71 -7.06 7.28
C CYS A 72 -6.08 -7.84 6.00
N THR A 73 -5.32 -8.89 5.66
CA THR A 73 -5.61 -9.79 4.54
C THR A 73 -6.80 -10.70 4.87
N GLN A 74 -6.79 -11.34 6.04
CA GLN A 74 -7.84 -12.27 6.45
C GLN A 74 -9.23 -11.61 6.55
N THR A 75 -9.28 -10.34 6.97
CA THR A 75 -10.56 -9.62 7.15
C THR A 75 -11.01 -8.83 5.91
N CYS A 76 -10.22 -8.80 4.82
CA CYS A 76 -10.54 -7.96 3.67
C CYS A 76 -11.80 -8.48 2.94
N PRO A 77 -12.91 -7.72 2.91
CA PRO A 77 -14.17 -8.21 2.32
C PRO A 77 -14.12 -8.31 0.78
N ARG A 78 -13.11 -7.70 0.14
CA ARG A 78 -12.89 -7.79 -1.31
C ARG A 78 -11.75 -8.71 -1.70
N GLY A 79 -11.03 -9.30 -0.75
CA GLY A 79 -9.87 -10.13 -1.05
C GLY A 79 -8.70 -9.35 -1.69
N ALA A 80 -8.60 -8.03 -1.47
CA ALA A 80 -7.58 -7.16 -2.08
C ALA A 80 -6.15 -7.31 -1.48
N ASN A 81 -5.92 -8.37 -0.70
CA ASN A 81 -4.67 -8.72 -0.04
C ASN A 81 -3.80 -7.56 0.49
N PRO A 82 -4.29 -6.71 1.42
CA PRO A 82 -3.54 -5.57 1.96
C PRO A 82 -2.12 -5.89 2.45
N GLY A 83 -1.90 -7.09 3.01
CA GLY A 83 -0.59 -7.52 3.50
C GLY A 83 0.47 -7.57 2.40
N GLU A 84 0.14 -8.15 1.25
CA GLU A 84 1.06 -8.21 0.10
C GLU A 84 1.21 -6.86 -0.58
N VAL A 85 0.15 -6.06 -0.68
CA VAL A 85 0.24 -4.68 -1.21
C VAL A 85 1.27 -3.85 -0.45
N LEU A 86 1.35 -4.01 0.87
CA LEU A 86 2.39 -3.36 1.68
C LEU A 86 3.79 -3.89 1.39
N MET A 87 3.95 -5.18 1.08
CA MET A 87 5.24 -5.74 0.68
C MET A 87 5.67 -5.22 -0.69
N THR A 88 4.74 -5.10 -1.64
CA THR A 88 4.96 -4.43 -2.93
C THR A 88 5.50 -3.01 -2.73
N LEU A 89 4.87 -2.23 -1.85
CA LEU A 89 5.34 -0.88 -1.52
C LEU A 89 6.73 -0.86 -0.89
N LYS A 90 7.01 -1.76 0.07
CA LYS A 90 8.35 -1.88 0.65
C LYS A 90 9.41 -2.13 -0.43
N ARG A 91 9.15 -3.05 -1.37
CA ARG A 91 10.06 -3.33 -2.50
C ARG A 91 10.26 -2.10 -3.38
N ARG A 92 9.19 -1.38 -3.74
CA ARG A 92 9.27 -0.16 -4.56
C ARG A 92 10.09 0.92 -3.87
N VAL A 93 9.83 1.20 -2.60
CA VAL A 93 10.57 2.20 -1.82
C VAL A 93 12.06 1.85 -1.70
N VAL A 94 12.39 0.58 -1.42
CA VAL A 94 13.80 0.13 -1.38
C VAL A 94 14.47 0.28 -2.74
N ALA A 95 13.76 -0.04 -3.83
CA ALA A 95 14.29 0.15 -5.18
C ALA A 95 14.58 1.63 -5.48
N GLU A 96 13.72 2.53 -5.04
CA GLU A 96 13.91 3.98 -5.20
C GLU A 96 15.08 4.51 -4.36
N TRP A 97 15.17 4.12 -3.09
CA TRP A 97 16.28 4.52 -2.21
C TRP A 97 17.65 4.00 -2.68
N ARG A 98 17.71 2.89 -3.43
CA ARG A 98 18.96 2.41 -4.04
C ARG A 98 19.40 3.23 -5.25
N ARG A 99 18.49 3.98 -5.88
CA ARG A 99 18.78 4.83 -7.03
C ARG A 99 19.16 6.26 -6.64
N SER A 100 18.80 6.69 -5.43
CA SER A 100 19.12 7.99 -4.84
C SER A 100 20.52 8.01 -4.24
#